data_AF-A0A420Y9T8-F1
#
_entry.id   AF-A0A420Y9T8-F1
#
_cell.length_a   1.000
_cell.length_b   1.000
_cell.length_c   1.000
_cell.angle_alpha   90.00
_cell.angle_beta   90.00
_cell.angle_gamma   90.00
#
_symmetry.space_group_name_H-M   'P 1'
#
loop_
_entity.id
_entity.type
_entity.pdbx_description
1 polymer ?
#
loop_
_entity_poly.entity_id
_entity_poly.type
_entity_poly.pdbx_seq_one_letter_code
_entity_poly.pdbx_strand_id
1 'polypeptide(L)'
;MKVSTALSFLAAGVARATVLPRATTSQDLCNGHAVEEAGNWYCQAVEQITYSNVGKVGSYQEVVNMDPTTGQCDFATKEVSSPMAPFDEGLSMHFRGPIILKQAAVYVPGTASTKRDETPKRDEPHRHSHDKKRRHGHGHMHRRSHKARFAEAPSPVEQKRDEHPTIWVTATIDGKVVSWINNYWGPSDPTPAPAVNSNTPVVAAAAASTPTTTAATQPIPEKYAPVASSSPSTSVAAPSPSSAAAASPVSASSPAAIIAQPSATNAASTGISSDYTRTAYYSADSGASSGLTFLGNYGGVAGSGAWTPTFGNTLSYLSSSGLTGAASPQTLTNTTIPSGKEFAIFSDQKCGDGADCGYVQPGSVGYAGFAGADKVFLFEFQMPHDQSPAGEQTDVPALWLLNAKIPLTGQYSGCSCWQSGCGEFDVFEVLNSGNDKAKSTFHSTFLGGDSNYFQRPVESSIKVAVVFDSGSRSVSVKVLDQGVEFGAGLGVDQVRSFMDDSSSSSGTGDLKSLFKITS
;
A
#
# COMPACT_ATOMS: atom_id res chain seq x y z
N MET A 1 5.02 86.81 13.35
CA MET A 1 4.16 85.63 13.57
C MET A 1 3.90 84.98 12.22
N LYS A 2 4.49 83.80 11.95
CA LYS A 2 4.19 82.97 10.78
C LYS A 2 3.33 81.81 11.27
N VAL A 3 2.12 81.67 10.75
CA VAL A 3 1.24 80.53 11.02
C VAL A 3 1.47 79.52 9.90
N SER A 4 2.07 78.37 10.25
CA SER A 4 2.18 77.20 9.37
C SER A 4 0.92 76.36 9.53
N THR A 5 0.14 76.23 8.45
CA THR A 5 -0.98 75.30 8.35
C THR A 5 -0.44 73.94 7.90
N ALA A 6 -0.48 72.94 8.78
CA ALA A 6 -0.16 71.56 8.44
C ALA A 6 -1.37 70.89 7.76
N LEU A 7 -1.16 70.39 6.54
CA LEU A 7 -2.15 69.64 5.77
C LEU A 7 -1.94 68.14 6.07
N SER A 8 -2.87 67.52 6.80
CA SER A 8 -2.85 66.07 7.04
C SER A 8 -3.47 65.34 5.84
N PHE A 9 -2.67 64.56 5.13
CA PHE A 9 -3.14 63.57 4.16
C PHE A 9 -3.64 62.33 4.91
N LEU A 10 -4.96 62.08 4.88
CA LEU A 10 -5.52 60.76 5.19
C LEU A 10 -5.30 59.85 3.97
N ALA A 11 -4.38 58.90 4.07
CA ALA A 11 -4.28 57.80 3.13
C ALA A 11 -5.41 56.80 3.45
N ALA A 12 -6.43 56.74 2.60
CA ALA A 12 -7.43 55.68 2.64
C ALA A 12 -6.80 54.38 2.14
N GLY A 13 -6.31 53.56 3.08
CA GLY A 13 -5.87 52.20 2.78
C GLY A 13 -7.06 51.34 2.40
N VAL A 14 -7.19 51.00 1.11
CA VAL A 14 -8.09 49.94 0.66
C VAL A 14 -7.49 48.62 1.12
N ALA A 15 -7.98 48.09 2.24
CA ALA A 15 -7.73 46.71 2.62
C ALA A 15 -8.42 45.80 1.59
N ARG A 16 -7.67 45.32 0.60
CA ARG A 16 -8.11 44.15 -0.18
C ARG A 16 -8.17 42.99 0.80
N ALA A 17 -9.38 42.57 1.16
CA ALA A 17 -9.60 41.28 1.78
C ALA A 17 -9.13 40.22 0.78
N THR A 18 -7.93 39.68 0.99
CA THR A 18 -7.53 38.41 0.40
C THR A 18 -8.47 37.36 0.98
N VAL A 19 -9.48 36.99 0.20
CA VAL A 19 -10.26 35.77 0.45
C VAL A 19 -9.28 34.63 0.31
N LEU A 20 -8.81 34.09 1.43
CA LEU A 20 -8.11 32.81 1.45
C LEU A 20 -9.06 31.78 0.82
N PRO A 21 -8.64 31.01 -0.20
CA PRO A 21 -9.46 29.90 -0.68
C PRO A 21 -9.66 28.96 0.51
N ARG A 22 -10.91 28.85 0.95
CA ARG A 22 -11.33 27.89 1.97
C ARG A 22 -11.20 26.50 1.33
N ALA A 23 -10.56 25.55 1.99
CA ALA A 23 -10.62 24.14 1.56
C ALA A 23 -12.06 23.77 1.18
N THR A 24 -12.22 23.31 -0.06
CA THR A 24 -13.51 22.90 -0.59
C THR A 24 -13.77 21.47 -0.14
N THR A 25 -14.98 21.17 0.31
CA THR A 25 -15.29 19.79 0.70
C THR A 25 -15.19 18.88 -0.52
N SER A 26 -14.80 17.62 -0.31
CA SER A 26 -14.75 16.62 -1.37
C SER A 26 -16.08 16.55 -2.16
N GLN A 27 -17.21 16.69 -1.48
CA GLN A 27 -18.54 16.71 -2.09
C GLN A 27 -18.78 17.94 -2.95
N ASP A 28 -18.39 19.13 -2.48
CA ASP A 28 -18.52 20.37 -3.26
C ASP A 28 -17.67 20.31 -4.53
N LEU A 29 -16.46 19.74 -4.43
CA LEU A 29 -15.61 19.47 -5.60
C LEU A 29 -16.24 18.45 -6.54
N CYS A 30 -16.95 17.45 -6.02
CA CYS A 30 -17.54 16.43 -6.90
C CYS A 30 -18.82 16.89 -7.60
N ASN A 31 -19.49 17.91 -7.06
CA ASN A 31 -20.77 18.36 -7.58
C ASN A 31 -20.67 18.84 -9.03
N GLY A 32 -21.36 18.14 -9.94
CA GLY A 32 -21.35 18.43 -11.38
C GLY A 32 -20.12 17.92 -12.15
N HIS A 33 -19.19 17.24 -11.47
CA HIS A 33 -17.96 16.69 -12.06
C HIS A 33 -17.89 15.16 -12.01
N ALA A 34 -18.85 14.50 -11.37
CA ALA A 34 -18.87 13.05 -11.22
C ALA A 34 -19.00 12.32 -12.58
N VAL A 35 -18.05 11.45 -12.88
CA VAL A 35 -18.03 10.55 -14.03
C VAL A 35 -17.72 9.14 -13.53
N GLU A 36 -18.49 8.16 -14.01
CA GLU A 36 -18.23 6.75 -13.76
C GLU A 36 -17.38 6.18 -14.90
N GLU A 37 -16.25 5.57 -14.56
CA GLU A 37 -15.34 4.91 -15.50
C GLU A 37 -14.92 3.56 -14.94
N ALA A 38 -15.17 2.49 -15.69
CA ALA A 38 -14.81 1.12 -15.30
C ALA A 38 -15.27 0.74 -13.87
N GLY A 39 -16.48 1.15 -13.47
CA GLY A 39 -17.06 0.85 -12.15
C GLY A 39 -16.56 1.75 -11.01
N ASN A 40 -15.78 2.79 -11.32
CA ASN A 40 -15.24 3.73 -10.34
C ASN A 40 -15.73 5.15 -10.60
N TRP A 41 -16.10 5.85 -9.53
CA TRP A 41 -16.46 7.27 -9.60
C TRP A 41 -15.23 8.15 -9.48
N TYR A 42 -15.11 9.07 -10.43
CA TYR A 42 -14.11 10.13 -10.50
C TYR A 42 -14.81 11.48 -10.56
N CYS A 43 -14.21 12.47 -9.91
CA CYS A 43 -14.71 13.84 -9.91
C CYS A 43 -13.74 14.73 -10.69
N GLN A 44 -12.83 15.42 -10.00
CA GLN A 44 -11.84 16.28 -10.62
C GLN A 44 -10.43 16.02 -10.10
N ALA A 45 -9.45 16.46 -10.91
CA ALA A 45 -8.05 16.42 -10.55
C ALA A 45 -7.76 17.39 -9.40
N VAL A 46 -6.97 16.95 -8.44
CA VAL A 46 -6.52 17.74 -7.28
C VAL A 46 -5.02 17.58 -7.08
N GLU A 47 -4.41 18.57 -6.43
CA GLU A 47 -3.01 18.54 -5.99
C GLU A 47 -2.87 18.19 -4.51
N GLN A 48 -3.97 18.22 -3.76
CA GLN A 48 -3.99 17.84 -2.35
C GLN A 48 -5.31 17.17 -1.97
N ILE A 49 -5.20 16.11 -1.17
CA ILE A 49 -6.33 15.52 -0.45
C ILE A 49 -5.98 15.52 1.04
N THR A 50 -6.81 16.17 1.83
CA THR A 50 -6.73 16.16 3.29
C THR A 50 -7.87 15.34 3.85
N TYR A 51 -7.52 14.23 4.50
CA TYR A 51 -8.45 13.43 5.29
C TYR A 51 -8.53 14.00 6.69
N SER A 52 -9.75 14.23 7.16
CA SER A 52 -10.02 14.65 8.54
C SER A 52 -10.81 13.57 9.28
N ASN A 53 -10.70 13.59 10.62
CA ASN A 53 -11.29 12.57 11.49
C ASN A 53 -10.70 11.17 11.25
N VAL A 54 -9.41 11.11 10.91
CA VAL A 54 -8.68 9.86 10.75
C VAL A 54 -8.53 9.19 12.12
N GLY A 55 -8.54 7.86 12.09
CA GLY A 55 -8.34 7.00 13.25
C GLY A 55 -9.58 6.85 14.13
N LYS A 56 -9.74 5.66 14.74
CA LYS A 56 -10.86 5.34 15.63
C LYS A 56 -10.40 4.38 16.71
N VAL A 57 -10.89 4.56 17.93
CA VAL A 57 -10.75 3.54 18.98
C VAL A 57 -11.50 2.29 18.54
N GLY A 58 -10.89 1.13 18.72
CA GLY A 58 -11.50 -0.14 18.35
C GLY A 58 -10.51 -1.28 18.51
N SER A 59 -10.72 -2.33 17.74
CA SER A 59 -9.87 -3.51 17.75
C SER A 59 -9.79 -4.13 16.36
N TYR A 60 -8.72 -4.86 16.09
CA TYR A 60 -8.63 -5.76 14.94
C TYR A 60 -8.18 -7.16 15.40
N GLN A 61 -8.22 -8.13 14.50
CA GLN A 61 -7.76 -9.50 14.75
C GLN A 61 -6.32 -9.64 14.27
N GLU A 62 -5.38 -9.64 15.21
CA GLU A 62 -3.96 -9.84 14.96
C GLU A 62 -3.67 -11.33 14.79
N VAL A 63 -2.94 -11.71 13.74
CA VAL A 63 -2.47 -13.10 13.58
C VAL A 63 -1.52 -13.43 14.72
N VAL A 64 -1.71 -14.57 15.38
CA VAL A 64 -0.84 -15.06 16.47
C VAL A 64 -0.23 -16.42 16.21
N ASN A 65 -0.72 -17.14 15.19
CA ASN A 65 -0.18 -18.42 14.79
C ASN A 65 -0.50 -18.71 13.31
N MET A 66 0.45 -19.33 12.62
CA MET A 66 0.33 -19.85 11.27
C MET A 66 1.03 -21.21 11.21
N ASP A 67 0.28 -22.28 10.98
CA ASP A 67 0.85 -23.62 10.76
C ASP A 67 0.85 -23.94 9.25
N PRO A 68 2.02 -23.95 8.58
CA PRO A 68 2.09 -24.20 7.15
C PRO A 68 1.73 -25.64 6.77
N THR A 69 1.71 -26.58 7.72
CA THR A 69 1.41 -28.00 7.47
C THR A 69 -0.09 -28.23 7.42
N THR A 70 -0.83 -27.65 8.35
CA THR A 70 -2.29 -27.84 8.49
C THR A 70 -3.10 -26.71 7.85
N GLY A 71 -2.47 -25.56 7.60
CA GLY A 71 -3.14 -24.34 7.17
C GLY A 71 -3.91 -23.61 8.26
N GLN A 72 -3.71 -23.99 9.52
CA GLN A 72 -4.29 -23.27 10.65
C GLN A 72 -3.74 -21.85 10.73
N CYS A 73 -4.65 -20.91 10.96
CA CYS A 73 -4.37 -19.49 11.16
C CYS A 73 -5.18 -19.00 12.35
N ASP A 74 -4.51 -18.69 13.45
CA ASP A 74 -5.16 -18.23 14.66
C ASP A 74 -4.99 -16.72 14.83
N PHE A 75 -6.01 -16.11 15.42
CA PHE A 75 -6.07 -14.68 15.67
C PHE A 75 -6.29 -14.39 17.15
N ALA A 76 -5.76 -13.25 17.61
CA ALA A 76 -6.09 -12.66 18.88
C ALA A 76 -6.61 -11.24 18.67
N THR A 77 -7.52 -10.80 19.55
CA THR A 77 -8.01 -9.43 19.51
C THR A 77 -6.91 -8.47 19.97
N LYS A 78 -6.62 -7.46 19.13
CA LYS A 78 -5.69 -6.37 19.41
C LYS A 78 -6.48 -5.07 19.54
N GLU A 79 -6.50 -4.51 20.75
CA GLU A 79 -7.11 -3.23 21.04
C GLU A 79 -6.23 -2.07 20.55
N VAL A 80 -6.84 -1.06 19.95
CA VAL A 80 -6.20 0.16 19.48
C VAL A 80 -6.98 1.38 19.96
N SER A 81 -6.29 2.36 20.56
CA SER A 81 -6.94 3.51 21.20
C SER A 81 -6.32 4.86 20.86
N SER A 82 -5.35 4.89 19.95
CA SER A 82 -4.66 6.10 19.53
C SER A 82 -5.55 7.00 18.65
N PRO A 83 -5.38 8.34 18.68
CA PRO A 83 -6.10 9.24 17.79
C PRO A 83 -5.92 8.94 16.30
N MET A 84 -4.85 8.24 15.93
CA MET A 84 -4.51 7.84 14.55
C MET A 84 -4.64 6.32 14.34
N ALA A 85 -5.24 5.58 15.28
CA ALA A 85 -5.34 4.13 15.23
C ALA A 85 -6.07 3.59 13.99
N PRO A 86 -5.59 2.50 13.36
CA PRO A 86 -4.37 1.75 13.66
C PRO A 86 -3.09 2.29 12.96
N PHE A 87 -3.18 3.44 12.29
CA PHE A 87 -2.12 3.99 11.45
C PHE A 87 -0.98 4.63 12.22
N ASP A 88 -1.04 4.74 13.56
CA ASP A 88 0.10 5.06 14.41
C ASP A 88 1.01 3.86 14.70
N GLU A 89 0.54 2.63 14.44
CA GLU A 89 1.40 1.45 14.41
C GLU A 89 2.40 1.52 13.24
N GLY A 90 3.30 0.55 13.17
CA GLY A 90 4.33 0.51 12.13
C GLY A 90 3.74 0.39 10.73
N LEU A 91 3.92 1.39 9.88
CA LEU A 91 3.52 1.32 8.46
C LEU A 91 4.69 0.89 7.58
N SER A 92 4.41 0.03 6.60
CA SER A 92 5.32 -0.34 5.51
C SER A 92 4.86 0.35 4.23
N MET A 93 5.80 0.77 3.38
CA MET A 93 5.49 1.43 2.10
C MET A 93 5.51 0.39 0.99
N HIS A 94 4.55 0.41 0.09
CA HIS A 94 4.41 -0.58 -0.98
C HIS A 94 4.24 0.10 -2.32
N PHE A 95 4.78 -0.54 -3.35
CA PHE A 95 4.82 0.00 -4.69
C PHE A 95 4.46 -1.09 -5.68
N ARG A 96 3.53 -0.80 -6.59
CA ARG A 96 3.15 -1.65 -7.72
C ARG A 96 3.46 -0.95 -9.02
N GLY A 97 4.06 -1.67 -9.96
CA GLY A 97 4.41 -1.14 -11.27
C GLY A 97 3.24 -1.02 -12.24
N PRO A 98 3.40 -0.25 -13.33
CA PRO A 98 4.61 0.44 -13.78
C PRO A 98 4.98 1.69 -12.97
N ILE A 99 6.11 1.65 -12.26
CA ILE A 99 6.54 2.75 -11.37
C ILE A 99 8.06 2.85 -11.30
N ILE A 100 8.57 4.08 -11.22
CA ILE A 100 9.98 4.39 -10.97
C ILE A 100 10.04 5.19 -9.67
N LEU A 101 10.62 4.61 -8.63
CA LEU A 101 10.89 5.31 -7.37
C LEU A 101 12.25 6.01 -7.46
N LYS A 102 12.25 7.34 -7.30
CA LYS A 102 13.47 8.16 -7.30
C LYS A 102 13.97 8.43 -5.89
N GLN A 103 13.08 8.82 -4.99
CA GLN A 103 13.42 9.11 -3.59
C GLN A 103 12.30 8.68 -2.66
N ALA A 104 12.67 8.25 -1.45
CA ALA A 104 11.74 8.03 -0.35
C ALA A 104 12.39 8.50 0.96
N ALA A 105 11.65 9.19 1.81
CA ALA A 105 12.13 9.65 3.10
C ALA A 105 11.05 9.54 4.17
N VAL A 106 11.46 9.21 5.39
CA VAL A 106 10.57 9.18 6.56
C VAL A 106 11.09 10.15 7.60
N TYR A 107 10.18 10.94 8.16
CA TYR A 107 10.48 11.87 9.22
C TYR A 107 9.52 11.68 10.39
N VAL A 108 10.04 11.81 11.60
CA VAL A 108 9.26 11.79 12.85
C VAL A 108 9.60 13.04 13.67
N PRO A 109 8.72 13.49 14.57
CA PRO A 109 9.02 14.60 15.47
C PRO A 109 10.35 14.36 16.19
N GLY A 110 11.26 15.32 16.10
CA GLY A 110 12.53 15.26 16.80
C GLY A 110 12.28 15.29 18.31
N THR A 111 12.82 14.32 19.06
CA THR A 111 12.92 14.48 20.51
C THR A 111 13.79 15.71 20.75
N ALA A 112 13.29 16.70 21.50
CA ALA A 112 14.05 17.91 21.84
C ALA A 112 15.41 17.51 22.45
N SER A 113 16.44 17.48 21.62
CA SER A 113 17.79 17.19 22.06
C SER A 113 18.34 18.49 22.61
N THR A 114 18.58 18.54 23.92
CA THR A 114 19.46 19.54 24.51
C THR A 114 20.76 19.51 23.71
N LYS A 115 21.06 20.61 23.00
CA LYS A 115 22.26 20.79 22.19
C LYS A 115 23.47 20.19 22.90
N ARG A 116 23.94 19.02 22.44
CA ARG A 116 25.30 18.60 22.71
C ARG A 116 26.13 19.29 21.64
N ASP A 117 26.98 20.18 22.11
CA ASP A 117 27.86 21.03 21.32
C ASP A 117 28.82 20.15 20.50
N GLU A 118 28.44 19.83 19.26
CA GLU A 118 29.37 19.21 18.32
C GLU A 118 30.29 20.29 17.76
N THR A 119 31.40 20.48 18.45
CA THR A 119 32.54 21.21 17.90
C THR A 119 33.13 20.40 16.73
N PRO A 120 33.34 21.02 15.56
CA PRO A 120 33.84 20.31 14.38
C PRO A 120 35.31 19.94 14.60
N LYS A 121 35.61 18.64 14.63
CA LYS A 121 37.00 18.15 14.61
C LYS A 121 37.59 18.43 13.23
N ARG A 122 38.49 19.40 13.22
CA ARG A 122 39.34 19.78 12.09
C ARG A 122 40.40 18.69 11.85
N ASP A 123 40.56 18.32 10.59
CA ASP A 123 41.63 17.47 10.09
C ASP A 123 43.02 18.04 10.44
N GLU A 124 43.95 17.17 10.82
CA GLU A 124 45.38 17.25 10.47
C GLU A 124 46.09 15.91 10.80
N PRO A 125 47.05 15.44 9.96
CA PRO A 125 47.61 14.09 10.05
C PRO A 125 49.04 14.10 10.59
N HIS A 126 49.45 13.21 11.51
CA HIS A 126 50.87 12.83 11.63
C HIS A 126 51.12 11.46 12.28
N ARG A 127 52.31 10.97 11.96
CA ARG A 127 52.77 9.58 11.85
C ARG A 127 53.46 9.03 13.12
N HIS A 128 53.46 7.69 13.20
CA HIS A 128 54.41 6.73 13.80
C HIS A 128 54.97 6.98 15.22
N SER A 129 54.80 5.98 16.11
CA SER A 129 55.93 5.16 16.61
C SER A 129 55.44 3.98 17.48
N HIS A 130 56.27 2.94 17.50
CA HIS A 130 56.14 1.63 18.12
C HIS A 130 56.02 1.66 19.66
N ASP A 131 55.28 0.71 20.26
CA ASP A 131 55.95 -0.35 21.06
C ASP A 131 55.03 -1.52 21.49
N LYS A 132 55.53 -2.72 21.16
CA LYS A 132 55.54 -4.02 21.88
C LYS A 132 54.35 -4.53 22.73
N LYS A 133 53.95 -5.74 22.30
CA LYS A 133 53.72 -7.00 23.06
C LYS A 133 52.44 -7.11 23.92
N ARG A 134 51.59 -8.11 23.61
CA ARG A 134 51.67 -9.48 24.13
C ARG A 134 50.63 -10.41 23.47
N ARG A 135 51.05 -11.66 23.30
CA ARG A 135 50.33 -12.84 22.82
C ARG A 135 49.12 -13.17 23.70
N HIS A 136 48.07 -13.76 23.13
CA HIS A 136 47.61 -15.12 23.43
C HIS A 136 46.69 -15.60 22.30
N GLY A 137 46.97 -16.79 21.77
CA GLY A 137 46.12 -17.48 20.83
C GLY A 137 45.55 -18.74 21.48
N HIS A 138 44.37 -19.16 21.03
CA HIS A 138 43.92 -20.54 21.04
C HIS A 138 43.06 -20.76 19.81
N GLY A 139 43.53 -21.62 18.90
CA GLY A 139 42.69 -22.25 17.89
C GLY A 139 42.18 -23.58 18.44
N HIS A 140 40.96 -23.97 18.08
CA HIS A 140 40.55 -25.36 18.06
C HIS A 140 39.62 -25.61 16.87
N MET A 141 40.10 -26.49 16.00
CA MET A 141 39.35 -27.17 14.95
C MET A 141 38.38 -28.19 15.57
N HIS A 142 37.20 -28.37 14.98
CA HIS A 142 36.53 -29.66 14.97
C HIS A 142 36.00 -30.01 13.58
N ARG A 143 36.55 -31.10 13.04
CA ARG A 143 36.05 -31.89 11.92
C ARG A 143 35.88 -33.30 12.46
N ARG A 144 34.69 -33.90 12.33
CA ARG A 144 34.46 -35.29 11.87
C ARG A 144 32.98 -35.70 11.97
N SER A 145 32.41 -35.91 10.78
CA SER A 145 31.57 -37.04 10.34
C SER A 145 31.24 -38.14 11.34
N HIS A 146 29.94 -38.47 11.46
CA HIS A 146 29.46 -39.85 11.56
C HIS A 146 28.21 -40.05 10.70
N LYS A 147 28.19 -41.19 10.03
CA LYS A 147 27.23 -41.70 9.07
C LYS A 147 26.48 -42.84 9.76
N ALA A 148 25.15 -42.89 9.65
CA ALA A 148 24.38 -44.11 9.89
C ALA A 148 23.22 -44.17 8.89
N ARG A 149 23.09 -45.34 8.25
CA ARG A 149 22.13 -45.72 7.20
C ARG A 149 20.84 -46.30 7.81
N PHE A 150 19.92 -46.67 6.90
CA PHE A 150 18.64 -47.40 7.01
C PHE A 150 17.44 -46.45 6.81
N ALA A 151 16.46 -46.69 5.95
CA ALA A 151 16.22 -47.74 4.96
C ALA A 151 15.22 -47.21 3.91
N GLU A 152 15.18 -47.91 2.79
CA GLU A 152 14.43 -47.70 1.55
C GLU A 152 12.91 -47.56 1.76
N ALA A 153 12.29 -46.57 1.10
CA ALA A 153 10.85 -46.38 1.06
C ALA A 153 10.24 -47.10 -0.16
N PRO A 154 9.10 -47.80 -0.03
CA PRO A 154 8.34 -48.27 -1.17
C PRO A 154 7.53 -47.11 -1.78
N SER A 155 7.51 -47.03 -3.10
CA SER A 155 6.69 -46.12 -3.90
C SER A 155 5.19 -46.44 -3.81
N PRO A 156 4.31 -45.44 -3.66
CA PRO A 156 2.92 -45.52 -4.10
C PRO A 156 2.69 -44.58 -5.30
N VAL A 157 2.38 -45.14 -6.47
CA VAL A 157 1.02 -45.18 -7.06
C VAL A 157 0.51 -43.78 -7.43
N GLU A 158 0.50 -43.52 -8.74
CA GLU A 158 -0.26 -42.43 -9.37
C GLU A 158 -1.70 -42.40 -8.86
N GLN A 159 -2.04 -41.35 -8.12
CA GLN A 159 -3.43 -40.92 -7.98
C GLN A 159 -3.58 -39.62 -8.76
N LYS A 160 -4.49 -39.69 -9.73
CA LYS A 160 -4.87 -38.61 -10.63
C LYS A 160 -5.19 -37.35 -9.83
N ARG A 161 -4.52 -36.28 -10.24
CA ARG A 161 -4.64 -34.93 -9.72
C ARG A 161 -5.82 -34.24 -10.43
N ASP A 162 -6.96 -34.25 -9.76
CA ASP A 162 -8.17 -33.45 -10.01
C ASP A 162 -8.57 -32.99 -8.58
N GLU A 163 -8.81 -31.74 -8.17
CA GLU A 163 -9.14 -30.44 -8.80
C GLU A 163 -8.57 -29.31 -7.90
N HIS A 164 -8.31 -28.13 -8.47
CA HIS A 164 -7.85 -26.94 -7.75
C HIS A 164 -8.93 -26.42 -6.78
N PRO A 165 -8.63 -26.07 -5.50
CA PRO A 165 -9.65 -25.55 -4.60
C PRO A 165 -10.14 -24.17 -5.05
N THR A 166 -11.46 -24.04 -5.16
CA THR A 166 -12.19 -22.82 -5.56
C THR A 166 -11.95 -21.65 -4.60
N ILE A 167 -11.42 -20.54 -5.12
CA ILE A 167 -11.25 -19.27 -4.38
C ILE A 167 -12.44 -18.36 -4.67
N TRP A 168 -13.17 -17.97 -3.62
CA TRP A 168 -14.33 -17.09 -3.68
C TRP A 168 -13.92 -15.63 -3.49
N VAL A 169 -14.30 -14.75 -4.43
CA VAL A 169 -14.05 -13.30 -4.35
C VAL A 169 -15.38 -12.59 -4.15
N THR A 170 -15.42 -11.66 -3.18
CA THR A 170 -16.58 -10.83 -2.87
C THR A 170 -16.21 -9.37 -3.05
N ALA A 171 -17.00 -8.60 -3.80
CA ALA A 171 -16.83 -7.17 -3.99
C ALA A 171 -18.19 -6.47 -4.01
N THR A 172 -18.25 -5.19 -3.66
CA THR A 172 -19.49 -4.42 -3.76
C THR A 172 -19.50 -3.65 -5.06
N ILE A 173 -20.46 -3.95 -5.94
CA ILE A 173 -20.64 -3.30 -7.24
C ILE A 173 -22.06 -2.73 -7.28
N ASP A 174 -22.20 -1.46 -7.67
CA ASP A 174 -23.48 -0.72 -7.68
C ASP A 174 -24.22 -0.71 -6.33
N GLY A 175 -23.46 -0.63 -5.23
CA GLY A 175 -24.01 -0.65 -3.87
C GLY A 175 -24.61 -1.99 -3.44
N LYS A 176 -24.41 -3.06 -4.23
CA LYS A 176 -24.77 -4.44 -3.88
C LYS A 176 -23.53 -5.31 -3.78
N VAL A 177 -23.47 -6.12 -2.73
CA VAL A 177 -22.42 -7.13 -2.58
C VAL A 177 -22.65 -8.21 -3.64
N VAL A 178 -21.68 -8.37 -4.54
CA VAL A 178 -21.65 -9.42 -5.55
C VAL A 178 -20.39 -10.28 -5.37
N SER A 179 -20.51 -11.55 -5.70
CA SER A 179 -19.42 -12.52 -5.52
C SER A 179 -19.32 -13.42 -6.74
N TRP A 180 -18.09 -13.73 -7.16
CA TRP A 180 -17.83 -14.67 -8.24
C TRP A 180 -16.63 -15.57 -7.94
N ILE A 181 -16.49 -16.63 -8.74
CA ILE A 181 -15.40 -17.59 -8.65
C ILE A 181 -14.23 -17.07 -9.49
N ASN A 182 -13.02 -17.00 -8.92
CA ASN A 182 -11.83 -16.68 -9.70
C ASN A 182 -11.44 -17.88 -10.58
N ASN A 183 -11.43 -17.68 -11.91
CA ASN A 183 -11.11 -18.70 -12.90
C ASN A 183 -9.78 -18.43 -13.63
N TYR A 184 -8.97 -17.47 -13.15
CA TYR A 184 -7.75 -17.03 -13.80
C TYR A 184 -6.50 -17.48 -13.01
N TRP A 185 -5.60 -18.23 -13.67
CA TRP A 185 -4.41 -18.85 -13.04
C TRP A 185 -3.09 -18.55 -13.77
N GLY A 186 -3.05 -17.52 -14.64
CA GLY A 186 -1.88 -17.17 -15.43
C GLY A 186 -1.61 -18.11 -16.63
N PRO A 187 -0.58 -17.83 -17.46
CA PRO A 187 -0.36 -18.50 -18.75
C PRO A 187 0.26 -19.89 -18.59
N SER A 188 -0.31 -20.87 -19.30
CA SER A 188 0.22 -22.25 -19.39
C SER A 188 1.36 -22.34 -20.40
N ASP A 189 2.52 -22.87 -19.98
CA ASP A 189 3.61 -23.25 -20.90
C ASP A 189 3.19 -24.38 -21.86
N PRO A 190 3.79 -24.46 -23.06
CA PRO A 190 3.24 -25.22 -24.19
C PRO A 190 3.41 -26.73 -24.04
N THR A 191 2.37 -27.46 -24.42
CA THR A 191 2.31 -28.92 -24.44
C THR A 191 3.42 -29.53 -25.31
N PRO A 192 4.13 -30.59 -24.87
CA PRO A 192 5.12 -31.28 -25.70
C PRO A 192 4.48 -31.89 -26.95
N ALA A 193 5.17 -31.79 -28.09
CA ALA A 193 4.76 -32.42 -29.34
C ALA A 193 4.72 -33.96 -29.22
N PRO A 194 3.73 -34.65 -29.84
CA PRO A 194 3.66 -36.10 -29.83
C PRO A 194 4.77 -36.75 -30.66
N ALA A 195 5.22 -37.92 -30.21
CA ALA A 195 6.35 -38.68 -30.73
C ALA A 195 6.19 -39.13 -32.21
N VAL A 196 7.31 -39.12 -32.92
CA VAL A 196 7.48 -39.49 -34.33
C VAL A 196 7.38 -41.01 -34.51
N ASN A 197 6.45 -41.47 -35.34
CA ASN A 197 6.53 -42.78 -36.00
C ASN A 197 7.10 -42.58 -37.41
N SER A 198 8.27 -43.17 -37.64
CA SER A 198 9.01 -43.15 -38.90
C SER A 198 8.28 -43.95 -39.98
N ASN A 199 7.87 -43.28 -41.06
CA ASN A 199 7.83 -43.85 -42.41
C ASN A 199 7.87 -42.69 -43.43
N THR A 200 9.06 -42.43 -43.96
CA THR A 200 9.29 -41.63 -45.17
C THR A 200 9.84 -42.57 -46.26
N PRO A 201 9.60 -42.28 -47.56
CA PRO A 201 10.57 -41.43 -48.28
C PRO A 201 9.98 -40.30 -49.17
N VAL A 202 10.67 -39.13 -49.11
CA VAL A 202 11.04 -38.10 -50.16
C VAL A 202 9.88 -37.44 -50.99
N VAL A 203 9.86 -36.17 -51.43
CA VAL A 203 10.85 -35.14 -51.82
C VAL A 203 10.22 -33.72 -51.80
N ALA A 204 11.04 -32.73 -51.39
CA ALA A 204 11.12 -31.29 -51.69
C ALA A 204 9.92 -30.42 -52.20
N ALA A 205 9.71 -29.35 -51.41
CA ALA A 205 9.82 -27.92 -51.79
C ALA A 205 8.69 -27.18 -52.54
N ALA A 206 8.15 -26.21 -51.79
CA ALA A 206 8.06 -24.77 -52.10
C ALA A 206 6.87 -24.18 -52.89
N ALA A 207 6.35 -23.13 -52.24
CA ALA A 207 5.87 -21.84 -52.78
C ALA A 207 4.34 -21.62 -52.97
N ALA A 208 3.84 -20.79 -52.04
CA ALA A 208 3.21 -19.49 -52.26
C ALA A 208 1.75 -19.35 -52.77
N SER A 209 1.15 -18.29 -52.22
CA SER A 209 0.03 -17.45 -52.69
C SER A 209 -1.44 -17.84 -52.40
N THR A 210 -2.07 -16.96 -51.60
CA THR A 210 -3.49 -16.52 -51.54
C THR A 210 -4.05 -16.13 -52.92
N PRO A 211 -5.36 -15.82 -53.18
CA PRO A 211 -6.46 -15.44 -52.26
C PRO A 211 -7.92 -15.90 -52.64
N THR A 212 -8.90 -15.46 -51.83
CA THR A 212 -10.31 -15.03 -52.14
C THR A 212 -11.48 -16.02 -52.44
N THR A 213 -12.49 -15.94 -51.56
CA THR A 213 -13.97 -15.78 -51.73
C THR A 213 -14.84 -16.78 -52.53
N THR A 214 -15.86 -17.36 -51.86
CA THR A 214 -17.33 -17.08 -52.04
C THR A 214 -18.20 -18.32 -51.75
N ALA A 215 -19.36 -18.03 -51.14
CA ALA A 215 -20.52 -18.82 -50.72
C ALA A 215 -21.01 -19.99 -51.60
N ALA A 216 -21.63 -21.00 -50.96
CA ALA A 216 -23.10 -21.22 -50.95
C ALA A 216 -23.52 -22.69 -50.69
N THR A 217 -24.44 -22.88 -49.73
CA THR A 217 -25.61 -23.80 -49.73
C THR A 217 -25.45 -25.33 -49.59
N GLN A 218 -25.85 -25.85 -48.41
CA GLN A 218 -26.81 -26.94 -48.06
C GLN A 218 -26.92 -28.20 -48.98
N PRO A 219 -27.15 -29.44 -48.45
CA PRO A 219 -28.30 -29.74 -47.56
C PRO A 219 -28.14 -30.82 -46.46
N ILE A 220 -29.18 -30.80 -45.61
CA ILE A 220 -29.65 -31.70 -44.53
C ILE A 220 -29.94 -33.14 -45.03
N PRO A 221 -29.88 -34.18 -44.18
CA PRO A 221 -31.05 -34.66 -43.39
C PRO A 221 -30.64 -35.08 -41.95
N GLU A 222 -31.27 -34.64 -40.86
CA GLU A 222 -32.57 -34.97 -40.25
C GLU A 222 -32.69 -36.37 -39.61
N LYS A 223 -33.21 -36.38 -38.36
CA LYS A 223 -33.77 -37.46 -37.50
C LYS A 223 -32.78 -38.20 -36.57
N TYR A 224 -32.98 -38.34 -35.25
CA TYR A 224 -34.20 -38.49 -34.43
C TYR A 224 -34.12 -37.81 -33.04
N ALA A 225 -35.31 -37.61 -32.45
CA ALA A 225 -35.70 -36.81 -31.29
C ALA A 225 -35.41 -37.43 -29.88
N PRO A 226 -35.67 -36.70 -28.77
CA PRO A 226 -35.26 -37.04 -27.40
C PRO A 226 -36.38 -37.77 -26.62
N VAL A 227 -36.00 -38.44 -25.52
CA VAL A 227 -36.97 -39.00 -24.55
C VAL A 227 -36.52 -38.69 -23.12
N ALA A 228 -37.46 -38.12 -22.36
CA ALA A 228 -37.40 -37.75 -20.96
C ALA A 228 -37.52 -38.94 -20.00
N SER A 229 -37.13 -38.73 -18.73
CA SER A 229 -37.68 -39.29 -17.46
C SER A 229 -36.61 -39.11 -16.37
N SER A 230 -36.84 -38.82 -15.11
CA SER A 230 -38.01 -38.52 -14.27
C SER A 230 -37.46 -38.26 -12.86
N SER A 231 -38.02 -37.33 -12.09
CA SER A 231 -37.73 -37.11 -10.66
C SER A 231 -38.05 -38.36 -9.80
N PRO A 232 -37.65 -38.38 -8.52
CA PRO A 232 -38.56 -37.83 -7.52
C PRO A 232 -37.90 -36.97 -6.44
N SER A 233 -38.74 -36.08 -5.96
CA SER A 233 -38.60 -35.14 -4.84
C SER A 233 -39.02 -35.79 -3.52
N THR A 234 -38.39 -35.35 -2.42
CA THR A 234 -39.03 -35.33 -1.09
C THR A 234 -38.64 -34.04 -0.37
N SER A 235 -39.63 -33.20 -0.16
CA SER A 235 -39.60 -31.98 0.66
C SER A 235 -40.01 -32.30 2.10
N VAL A 236 -39.39 -31.63 3.06
CA VAL A 236 -39.99 -31.42 4.39
C VAL A 236 -39.97 -29.91 4.67
N ALA A 237 -41.16 -29.39 4.93
CA ALA A 237 -41.47 -27.97 5.05
C ALA A 237 -41.16 -27.40 6.44
N ALA A 238 -40.89 -26.10 6.44
CA ALA A 238 -40.78 -25.21 7.60
C ALA A 238 -42.13 -24.97 8.31
N PRO A 239 -42.10 -24.36 9.50
CA PRO A 239 -43.14 -23.43 9.89
C PRO A 239 -42.59 -22.01 10.14
N SER A 240 -43.31 -21.00 9.66
CA SER A 240 -43.22 -19.59 10.07
C SER A 240 -44.54 -19.17 10.76
N PRO A 241 -44.75 -17.89 11.11
CA PRO A 241 -44.70 -17.39 12.48
C PRO A 241 -46.10 -17.03 13.02
N SER A 242 -46.18 -16.62 14.28
CA SER A 242 -47.40 -15.98 14.82
C SER A 242 -47.08 -14.68 15.53
N SER A 243 -47.90 -13.68 15.23
CA SER A 243 -47.82 -12.27 15.62
C SER A 243 -48.81 -11.95 16.72
N ALA A 244 -48.42 -11.09 17.67
CA ALA A 244 -49.25 -10.14 18.44
C ALA A 244 -48.39 -9.57 19.58
N ALA A 245 -48.54 -8.37 20.13
CA ALA A 245 -49.12 -7.08 19.77
C ALA A 245 -48.61 -6.08 20.83
N ALA A 246 -48.77 -4.79 20.57
CA ALA A 246 -48.25 -3.61 21.28
C ALA A 246 -48.35 -3.57 22.83
N ALA A 247 -47.32 -2.97 23.46
CA ALA A 247 -47.46 -2.08 24.62
C ALA A 247 -46.19 -1.21 24.82
N SER A 248 -46.41 0.09 25.03
CA SER A 248 -45.49 1.09 25.63
C SER A 248 -46.33 1.90 26.64
N PRO A 249 -45.77 2.73 27.54
CA PRO A 249 -44.39 2.90 28.00
C PRO A 249 -44.25 2.87 29.55
N VAL A 250 -43.03 2.80 30.08
CA VAL A 250 -42.72 3.30 31.44
C VAL A 250 -41.42 4.08 31.46
N SER A 251 -41.52 5.32 31.92
CA SER A 251 -40.43 6.24 32.25
C SER A 251 -39.67 5.80 33.49
N ALA A 252 -38.33 5.96 33.47
CA ALA A 252 -37.55 6.21 34.68
C ALA A 252 -36.31 7.05 34.34
N SER A 253 -36.05 8.01 35.22
CA SER A 253 -35.35 9.27 35.06
C SER A 253 -33.83 9.22 35.31
N SER A 254 -33.08 10.00 34.51
CA SER A 254 -31.95 10.92 34.86
C SER A 254 -30.64 10.40 35.48
N PRO A 255 -29.48 11.13 35.37
CA PRO A 255 -29.31 12.49 34.85
C PRO A 255 -28.25 12.69 33.74
N ALA A 256 -28.52 13.71 32.91
CA ALA A 256 -27.59 14.32 31.97
C ALA A 256 -26.45 15.04 32.70
N ALA A 257 -25.21 14.70 32.37
CA ALA A 257 -24.06 15.59 32.61
C ALA A 257 -23.96 16.54 31.42
N ILE A 258 -24.28 17.81 31.67
CA ILE A 258 -24.09 18.92 30.75
C ILE A 258 -22.58 19.14 30.60
N ILE A 259 -21.98 18.64 29.52
CA ILE A 259 -20.69 19.15 29.06
C ILE A 259 -21.01 20.34 28.17
N ALA A 260 -20.75 21.53 28.69
CA ALA A 260 -20.84 22.76 27.93
C ALA A 260 -19.91 22.68 26.71
N GLN A 261 -20.51 22.76 25.52
CA GLN A 261 -19.82 22.90 24.24
C GLN A 261 -19.18 24.30 24.18
N PRO A 262 -17.85 24.45 24.07
CA PRO A 262 -17.26 25.75 23.84
C PRO A 262 -17.61 26.19 22.42
N SER A 263 -18.13 27.41 22.32
CA SER A 263 -18.40 28.09 21.05
C SER A 263 -17.15 28.12 20.17
N ALA A 264 -17.33 27.82 18.89
CA ALA A 264 -16.28 27.82 17.89
C ALA A 264 -15.73 29.24 17.69
N THR A 265 -14.63 29.55 18.36
CA THR A 265 -13.71 30.61 17.96
C THR A 265 -12.58 29.96 17.19
N ASN A 266 -12.38 30.41 15.94
CA ASN A 266 -11.28 30.02 15.07
C ASN A 266 -9.93 30.20 15.79
N ALA A 267 -9.35 29.09 16.25
CA ALA A 267 -7.95 28.97 16.58
C ALA A 267 -7.52 27.58 16.08
N ALA A 268 -6.76 27.56 14.99
CA ALA A 268 -6.09 26.35 14.53
C ALA A 268 -5.13 25.90 15.64
N SER A 269 -5.47 24.84 16.36
CA SER A 269 -4.50 24.10 17.17
C SER A 269 -3.73 23.20 16.21
N THR A 270 -2.68 23.73 15.57
CA THR A 270 -1.77 22.92 14.77
C THR A 270 -1.02 21.96 15.69
N GLY A 271 -1.23 20.65 15.52
CA GLY A 271 -0.54 19.59 16.28
C GLY A 271 0.97 19.54 16.02
N ILE A 272 1.43 20.20 14.96
CA ILE A 272 2.83 20.35 14.58
C ILE A 272 3.48 21.44 15.42
N SER A 273 4.19 21.02 16.48
CA SER A 273 4.87 21.93 17.43
C SER A 273 6.40 21.77 17.51
N SER A 274 6.97 20.79 16.82
CA SER A 274 8.41 20.50 16.82
C SER A 274 8.93 20.19 15.42
N ASP A 275 10.22 20.45 15.19
CA ASP A 275 10.89 20.04 13.97
C ASP A 275 10.89 18.52 13.84
N TYR A 276 10.96 18.03 12.61
CA TYR A 276 10.99 16.60 12.31
C TYR A 276 12.39 16.19 11.87
N THR A 277 12.84 15.02 12.31
CA THR A 277 14.13 14.44 11.94
C THR A 277 13.92 13.29 10.96
N ARG A 278 14.74 13.23 9.91
CA ARG A 278 14.71 12.13 8.95
C ARG A 278 15.28 10.87 9.58
N THR A 279 14.47 9.82 9.65
CA THR A 279 14.86 8.50 10.19
C THR A 279 15.17 7.50 9.11
N ALA A 280 14.65 7.69 7.89
CA ALA A 280 14.94 6.84 6.75
C ALA A 280 15.07 7.66 5.46
N TYR A 281 15.96 7.22 4.57
CA TYR A 281 16.20 7.89 3.29
C TYR A 281 16.68 6.92 2.23
N TYR A 282 16.11 7.08 1.04
CA TYR A 282 16.53 6.45 -0.20
C TYR A 282 16.64 7.50 -1.31
N SER A 283 17.68 7.40 -2.14
CA SER A 283 17.80 8.10 -3.42
C SER A 283 18.41 7.19 -4.47
N ALA A 284 17.67 6.95 -5.55
CA ALA A 284 18.08 6.14 -6.68
C ALA A 284 19.28 6.76 -7.42
N ASP A 285 19.35 8.08 -7.48
CA ASP A 285 20.37 8.81 -8.25
C ASP A 285 21.73 8.84 -7.54
N SER A 286 21.75 9.01 -6.21
CA SER A 286 22.99 8.98 -5.43
C SER A 286 23.34 7.60 -4.88
N GLY A 287 22.41 6.64 -4.92
CA GLY A 287 22.53 5.34 -4.28
C GLY A 287 22.45 5.40 -2.74
N ALA A 288 22.06 6.54 -2.16
CA ALA A 288 21.90 6.68 -0.72
C ALA A 288 20.77 5.76 -0.23
N SER A 289 21.04 5.02 0.85
CA SER A 289 20.07 4.14 1.50
C SER A 289 20.43 3.99 2.98
N SER A 290 19.57 4.48 3.86
CA SER A 290 19.78 4.46 5.32
C SER A 290 18.45 4.42 6.06
N GLY A 291 18.37 3.69 7.18
CA GLY A 291 17.16 3.64 8.01
C GLY A 291 16.01 2.81 7.42
N LEU A 292 16.26 2.10 6.31
CA LEU A 292 15.25 1.32 5.59
C LEU A 292 15.83 0.05 4.95
N THR A 293 14.94 -0.86 4.59
CA THR A 293 15.26 -2.07 3.83
C THR A 293 14.19 -2.35 2.78
N PHE A 294 14.60 -2.93 1.65
CA PHE A 294 13.72 -3.31 0.55
C PHE A 294 13.38 -4.79 0.63
N LEU A 295 12.09 -5.11 0.68
CA LEU A 295 11.55 -6.46 0.74
C LEU A 295 10.58 -6.72 -0.40
N GLY A 296 10.28 -7.98 -0.66
CA GLY A 296 9.20 -8.39 -1.56
C GLY A 296 8.74 -9.82 -1.29
N ASN A 297 7.57 -10.17 -1.81
CA ASN A 297 6.95 -11.50 -1.68
C ASN A 297 7.61 -12.53 -2.62
N TYR A 298 8.91 -12.76 -2.43
CA TYR A 298 9.76 -13.70 -3.18
C TYR A 298 10.41 -14.76 -2.28
N GLY A 299 9.75 -15.13 -1.19
CA GLY A 299 10.29 -16.11 -0.24
C GLY A 299 10.67 -17.44 -0.89
N GLY A 300 11.79 -18.02 -0.44
CA GLY A 300 12.21 -19.37 -0.80
C GLY A 300 12.96 -19.51 -2.13
N VAL A 301 13.02 -18.48 -2.99
CA VAL A 301 13.66 -18.60 -4.32
C VAL A 301 15.09 -18.05 -4.40
N ALA A 302 15.52 -17.20 -3.46
CA ALA A 302 16.78 -16.45 -3.57
C ALA A 302 17.63 -16.41 -2.29
N GLY A 303 17.45 -17.38 -1.39
CA GLY A 303 18.26 -17.48 -0.17
C GLY A 303 17.78 -16.64 1.02
N SER A 304 16.60 -16.01 0.91
CA SER A 304 15.87 -15.42 2.03
C SER A 304 14.36 -15.62 1.86
N GLY A 305 13.62 -15.47 2.95
CA GLY A 305 12.20 -15.83 3.01
C GLY A 305 11.98 -17.34 2.87
N ALA A 306 10.72 -17.75 2.91
CA ALA A 306 10.28 -19.11 2.64
C ALA A 306 9.07 -19.11 1.68
N TRP A 307 8.81 -20.27 1.08
CA TRP A 307 7.57 -20.52 0.36
C TRP A 307 6.89 -21.73 0.97
N THR A 308 5.57 -21.66 1.12
CA THR A 308 4.75 -22.80 1.55
C THR A 308 3.58 -22.95 0.59
N PRO A 309 3.12 -24.19 0.31
CA PRO A 309 1.92 -24.39 -0.50
C PRO A 309 0.67 -23.71 0.08
N THR A 310 0.64 -23.52 1.40
CA THR A 310 -0.52 -23.06 2.15
C THR A 310 -0.63 -21.54 2.21
N PHE A 311 0.49 -20.85 2.43
CA PHE A 311 0.51 -19.40 2.63
C PHE A 311 1.30 -18.65 1.57
N GLY A 312 1.83 -19.35 0.56
CA GLY A 312 2.57 -18.74 -0.53
C GLY A 312 3.96 -18.23 -0.13
N ASN A 313 4.42 -17.20 -0.83
CA ASN A 313 5.71 -16.55 -0.58
C ASN A 313 5.62 -15.67 0.68
N THR A 314 6.58 -15.84 1.58
CA THR A 314 6.81 -14.85 2.65
C THR A 314 7.58 -13.64 2.10
N LEU A 315 7.76 -12.62 2.94
CA LEU A 315 8.74 -11.57 2.66
C LEU A 315 10.15 -12.13 2.59
N SER A 316 10.93 -11.54 1.69
CA SER A 316 12.34 -11.83 1.39
C SER A 316 13.05 -10.52 1.05
N TYR A 317 14.39 -10.48 1.15
CA TYR A 317 15.13 -9.33 0.65
C TYR A 317 14.91 -9.16 -0.85
N LEU A 318 14.72 -7.92 -1.29
CA LEU A 318 14.57 -7.58 -2.70
C LEU A 318 15.94 -7.50 -3.38
N SER A 319 16.02 -7.94 -4.64
CA SER A 319 17.19 -7.66 -5.47
C SER A 319 17.26 -6.19 -5.88
N SER A 320 18.46 -5.71 -6.24
CA SER A 320 18.67 -4.32 -6.66
C SER A 320 17.91 -3.92 -7.93
N SER A 321 17.42 -4.88 -8.73
CA SER A 321 16.52 -4.62 -9.86
C SER A 321 15.06 -4.47 -9.46
N GLY A 322 14.69 -4.87 -8.25
CA GLY A 322 13.31 -4.87 -7.77
C GLY A 322 12.42 -6.00 -8.32
N LEU A 323 12.98 -6.93 -9.10
CA LEU A 323 12.19 -7.91 -9.85
C LEU A 323 12.20 -9.33 -9.26
N THR A 324 13.08 -9.59 -8.29
CA THR A 324 13.29 -10.92 -7.69
C THR A 324 13.68 -10.78 -6.22
N GLY A 325 13.73 -11.91 -5.50
CA GLY A 325 14.36 -11.98 -4.19
C GLY A 325 15.89 -11.92 -4.25
N ALA A 326 16.51 -11.76 -3.09
CA ALA A 326 17.96 -11.77 -2.83
C ALA A 326 18.29 -12.47 -1.51
N ALA A 327 19.55 -12.87 -1.32
CA ALA A 327 20.00 -13.57 -0.10
C ALA A 327 20.30 -12.62 1.08
N SER A 328 20.47 -11.33 0.79
CA SER A 328 20.84 -10.28 1.76
C SER A 328 20.23 -8.94 1.33
N PRO A 329 20.16 -7.93 2.22
CA PRO A 329 19.69 -6.60 1.85
C PRO A 329 20.45 -6.04 0.64
N GLN A 330 19.73 -5.45 -0.30
CA GLN A 330 20.28 -4.71 -1.44
C GLN A 330 19.55 -3.38 -1.58
N THR A 331 20.25 -2.38 -2.10
CA THR A 331 19.65 -1.08 -2.46
C THR A 331 19.03 -1.17 -3.84
N LEU A 332 17.79 -0.71 -3.98
CA LEU A 332 17.11 -0.61 -5.27
C LEU A 332 17.86 0.37 -6.19
N THR A 333 18.15 -0.05 -7.42
CA THR A 333 18.74 0.82 -8.45
C THR A 333 17.67 1.71 -9.09
N ASN A 334 18.11 2.74 -9.82
CA ASN A 334 17.21 3.54 -10.64
C ASN A 334 16.63 2.70 -11.79
N THR A 335 15.46 2.11 -11.56
CA THR A 335 14.84 1.12 -12.44
C THR A 335 13.32 1.31 -12.50
N THR A 336 12.73 0.86 -13.60
CA THR A 336 11.28 0.74 -13.73
C THR A 336 10.86 -0.61 -13.16
N ILE A 337 9.96 -0.59 -12.18
CA ILE A 337 9.22 -1.78 -11.77
C ILE A 337 8.06 -1.95 -12.76
N PRO A 338 7.98 -3.06 -13.50
CA PRO A 338 6.96 -3.26 -14.53
C PRO A 338 5.60 -3.65 -13.93
N SER A 339 4.57 -3.70 -14.76
CA SER A 339 3.25 -4.23 -14.40
C SER A 339 3.33 -5.59 -13.70
N GLY A 340 2.44 -5.82 -12.73
CA GLY A 340 2.39 -7.07 -11.96
C GLY A 340 3.59 -7.36 -11.06
N LYS A 341 4.51 -6.39 -10.89
CA LYS A 341 5.61 -6.46 -9.94
C LYS A 341 5.40 -5.47 -8.81
N GLU A 342 5.78 -5.93 -7.62
CA GLU A 342 5.61 -5.20 -6.38
C GLU A 342 6.84 -5.35 -5.50
N PHE A 343 7.05 -4.34 -4.67
CA PHE A 343 8.01 -4.40 -3.58
C PHE A 343 7.54 -3.53 -2.42
N ALA A 344 8.17 -3.74 -1.27
CA ALA A 344 7.90 -3.02 -0.03
C ALA A 344 9.16 -2.41 0.57
N ILE A 345 8.99 -1.32 1.33
CA ILE A 345 10.02 -0.68 2.14
C ILE A 345 9.59 -0.71 3.60
N PHE A 346 10.48 -1.23 4.44
CA PHE A 346 10.37 -1.25 5.90
C PHE A 346 11.49 -0.43 6.51
N SER A 347 11.43 -0.18 7.82
CA SER A 347 12.60 0.32 8.55
C SER A 347 13.74 -0.70 8.53
N ASP A 348 14.95 -0.30 8.90
CA ASP A 348 16.08 -1.21 9.07
C ASP A 348 16.11 -1.91 10.44
N GLN A 349 15.06 -1.76 11.24
CA GLN A 349 14.93 -2.40 12.55
C GLN A 349 14.34 -3.81 12.40
N LYS A 350 15.16 -4.83 12.67
CA LYS A 350 14.71 -6.23 12.60
C LYS A 350 13.72 -6.57 13.70
N CYS A 351 12.72 -7.38 13.36
CA CYS A 351 11.78 -7.91 14.34
C CYS A 351 12.50 -8.77 15.40
N GLY A 352 12.13 -8.61 16.68
CA GLY A 352 12.75 -9.34 17.79
C GLY A 352 14.03 -8.70 18.35
N ASP A 353 14.71 -7.83 17.60
CA ASP A 353 15.88 -7.06 18.06
C ASP A 353 15.44 -5.76 18.76
N GLY A 354 14.50 -5.87 19.70
CA GLY A 354 13.91 -4.73 20.42
C GLY A 354 12.76 -4.03 19.69
N ALA A 355 12.46 -4.43 18.44
CA ALA A 355 11.27 -4.00 17.71
C ALA A 355 10.14 -5.02 17.85
N ASP A 356 8.97 -4.57 18.31
CA ASP A 356 7.75 -5.37 18.35
C ASP A 356 7.04 -5.32 17.00
N CYS A 357 7.04 -6.45 16.30
CA CYS A 357 6.38 -6.62 15.02
C CYS A 357 5.04 -7.37 15.14
N GLY A 358 4.68 -7.88 16.33
CA GLY A 358 3.67 -8.94 16.44
C GLY A 358 4.15 -10.25 15.82
N TYR A 359 3.22 -11.04 15.26
CA TYR A 359 3.55 -12.29 14.61
C TYR A 359 4.25 -12.08 13.27
N VAL A 360 5.35 -12.82 13.06
CA VAL A 360 6.06 -12.89 11.79
C VAL A 360 5.98 -14.32 11.31
N GLN A 361 5.50 -14.52 10.08
CA GLN A 361 5.36 -15.84 9.49
C GLN A 361 6.70 -16.60 9.53
N PRO A 362 6.72 -17.89 9.91
CA PRO A 362 7.95 -18.67 9.97
C PRO A 362 8.72 -18.66 8.65
N GLY A 363 10.01 -18.31 8.73
CA GLY A 363 10.90 -18.19 7.57
C GLY A 363 10.85 -16.85 6.85
N SER A 364 9.93 -15.96 7.20
CA SER A 364 9.84 -14.60 6.65
C SER A 364 11.00 -13.71 7.09
N VAL A 365 11.40 -12.79 6.21
CA VAL A 365 12.31 -11.69 6.58
C VAL A 365 11.50 -10.59 7.25
N GLY A 366 11.66 -10.44 8.56
CA GLY A 366 10.87 -9.51 9.38
C GLY A 366 11.62 -8.23 9.78
N TYR A 367 11.06 -7.09 9.39
CA TYR A 367 11.47 -5.76 9.84
C TYR A 367 10.26 -4.96 10.31
N ALA A 368 10.47 -4.04 11.25
CA ALA A 368 9.42 -3.17 11.74
C ALA A 368 9.02 -2.13 10.69
N GLY A 369 7.73 -1.78 10.67
CA GLY A 369 7.25 -0.60 9.94
C GLY A 369 7.64 0.71 10.64
N PHE A 370 7.36 1.82 9.98
CA PHE A 370 7.54 3.17 10.50
C PHE A 370 6.36 3.56 11.40
N ALA A 371 6.55 3.40 12.70
CA ALA A 371 5.54 3.70 13.72
C ALA A 371 5.54 5.19 14.13
N GLY A 372 4.53 5.58 14.90
CA GLY A 372 4.34 6.93 15.43
C GLY A 372 3.07 7.58 14.88
N ALA A 373 2.33 8.25 15.77
CA ALA A 373 1.09 8.92 15.38
C ALA A 373 1.33 10.16 14.50
N ASP A 374 2.43 10.86 14.74
CA ASP A 374 2.91 11.98 13.93
C ASP A 374 4.12 11.54 13.10
N LYS A 375 4.00 11.64 11.77
CA LYS A 375 5.08 11.25 10.84
C LYS A 375 4.85 11.84 9.46
N VAL A 376 5.93 12.02 8.72
CA VAL A 376 5.91 12.49 7.33
C VAL A 376 6.61 11.46 6.45
N PHE A 377 5.96 11.05 5.38
CA PHE A 377 6.60 10.35 4.28
C PHE A 377 6.74 11.32 3.11
N LEU A 378 7.93 11.41 2.54
CA LEU A 378 8.16 12.12 1.28
C LEU A 378 8.56 11.13 0.20
N PHE A 379 7.97 11.26 -0.98
CA PHE A 379 8.24 10.40 -2.13
C PHE A 379 8.55 11.23 -3.36
N GLU A 380 9.49 10.77 -4.18
CA GLU A 380 9.63 11.21 -5.56
C GLU A 380 9.49 10.00 -6.47
N PHE A 381 8.50 10.01 -7.37
CA PHE A 381 8.22 8.87 -8.23
C PHE A 381 7.55 9.28 -9.56
N GLN A 382 7.63 8.38 -10.54
CA GLN A 382 6.92 8.45 -11.82
C GLN A 382 6.12 7.16 -12.02
N MET A 383 4.93 7.26 -12.62
CA MET A 383 4.05 6.12 -12.96
C MET A 383 3.85 6.08 -14.48
N PRO A 384 4.87 5.70 -15.28
CA PRO A 384 4.77 5.70 -16.74
C PRO A 384 3.76 4.65 -17.23
N HIS A 385 3.22 4.78 -18.44
CA HIS A 385 2.41 3.72 -19.03
C HIS A 385 3.23 2.49 -19.39
N ASP A 386 2.63 1.32 -19.18
CA ASP A 386 3.06 0.05 -19.76
C ASP A 386 2.27 -0.23 -21.05
N GLN A 387 2.98 -0.50 -22.14
CA GLN A 387 2.38 -0.80 -23.45
C GLN A 387 2.01 -2.28 -23.63
N SER A 388 2.23 -3.11 -22.61
CA SER A 388 1.85 -4.51 -22.61
C SER A 388 0.32 -4.69 -22.76
N PRO A 389 -0.15 -5.82 -23.32
CA PRO A 389 -1.59 -6.08 -23.43
C PRO A 389 -2.30 -5.96 -22.09
N ALA A 390 -3.49 -5.35 -22.10
CA ALA A 390 -4.31 -5.17 -20.91
C ALA A 390 -4.60 -6.51 -20.23
N GLY A 391 -4.42 -6.52 -18.91
CA GLY A 391 -4.64 -7.65 -18.01
C GLY A 391 -4.92 -7.13 -16.60
N GLU A 392 -5.32 -8.00 -15.69
CA GLU A 392 -5.81 -7.61 -14.36
C GLU A 392 -4.80 -6.80 -13.52
N GLN A 393 -3.50 -6.93 -13.79
CA GLN A 393 -2.42 -6.18 -13.14
C GLN A 393 -1.54 -5.40 -14.12
N THR A 394 -2.03 -5.18 -15.35
CA THR A 394 -1.32 -4.41 -16.36
C THR A 394 -1.67 -2.93 -16.24
N ASP A 395 -0.64 -2.08 -16.19
CA ASP A 395 -0.78 -0.62 -16.22
C ASP A 395 -1.70 -0.04 -15.13
N VAL A 396 -1.61 -0.61 -13.92
CA VAL A 396 -2.34 -0.20 -12.71
C VAL A 396 -1.37 0.11 -11.57
N PRO A 397 -0.44 1.07 -11.75
CA PRO A 397 0.58 1.34 -10.74
C PRO A 397 -0.04 1.91 -9.46
N ALA A 398 0.64 1.69 -8.35
CA ALA A 398 0.19 2.22 -7.08
C ALA A 398 1.33 2.44 -6.08
N LEU A 399 1.06 3.34 -5.13
CA LEU A 399 1.82 3.62 -3.93
C LEU A 399 0.83 3.59 -2.75
N TRP A 400 1.03 2.65 -1.84
CA TRP A 400 0.19 2.51 -0.66
C TRP A 400 1.01 2.21 0.60
N LEU A 401 0.38 2.40 1.76
CA LEU A 401 0.94 2.10 3.07
C LEU A 401 0.11 0.99 3.72
N LEU A 402 0.77 -0.07 4.20
CA LEU A 402 0.12 -1.13 4.98
C LEU A 402 0.57 -1.06 6.43
N ASN A 403 -0.31 -1.38 7.37
CA ASN A 403 0.15 -1.85 8.68
C ASN A 403 1.12 -3.02 8.45
N ALA A 404 2.34 -2.90 8.96
CA ALA A 404 3.44 -3.83 8.69
C ALA A 404 3.11 -5.27 9.07
N LYS A 405 2.16 -5.50 9.97
CA LYS A 405 1.66 -6.84 10.33
C LYS A 405 1.03 -7.58 9.16
N ILE A 406 0.46 -6.87 8.18
CA ILE A 406 -0.17 -7.46 6.98
C ILE A 406 0.87 -8.22 6.14
N PRO A 407 1.92 -7.58 5.61
CA PRO A 407 2.93 -8.27 4.82
C PRO A 407 3.84 -9.19 5.65
N LEU A 408 3.98 -8.99 6.96
CA LEU A 408 4.74 -9.91 7.84
C LEU A 408 4.06 -11.27 8.05
N THR A 409 2.76 -11.35 7.79
CA THR A 409 1.94 -12.57 7.92
C THR A 409 1.58 -13.15 6.55
N GLY A 410 0.79 -12.42 5.76
CA GLY A 410 0.41 -12.83 4.41
C GLY A 410 -0.44 -11.77 3.72
N GLN A 411 0.21 -10.89 2.94
CA GLN A 411 -0.39 -9.69 2.34
C GLN A 411 -1.69 -9.94 1.58
N TYR A 412 -1.72 -10.97 0.73
CA TYR A 412 -2.87 -11.32 -0.11
C TYR A 412 -3.58 -12.60 0.35
N SER A 413 -3.42 -12.98 1.61
CA SER A 413 -3.99 -14.19 2.17
C SER A 413 -5.16 -13.87 3.13
N GLY A 414 -6.04 -14.86 3.34
CA GLY A 414 -7.04 -14.77 4.41
C GLY A 414 -6.44 -14.84 5.82
N CYS A 415 -5.16 -15.24 5.95
CA CYS A 415 -4.44 -15.23 7.20
C CYS A 415 -3.71 -13.89 7.38
N SER A 416 -4.51 -12.83 7.54
CA SER A 416 -4.03 -11.46 7.60
C SER A 416 -4.98 -10.63 8.44
N CYS A 417 -4.44 -9.67 9.18
CA CYS A 417 -5.26 -8.73 9.94
C CYS A 417 -6.00 -7.73 9.04
N TRP A 418 -5.68 -7.65 7.74
CA TRP A 418 -6.27 -6.70 6.79
C TRP A 418 -7.80 -6.78 6.78
N GLN A 419 -8.35 -8.00 6.73
CA GLN A 419 -9.80 -8.25 6.72
C GLN A 419 -10.51 -7.75 7.99
N SER A 420 -9.77 -7.69 9.11
CA SER A 420 -10.29 -7.20 10.39
C SER A 420 -10.03 -5.70 10.61
N GLY A 421 -9.41 -5.02 9.64
CA GLY A 421 -9.27 -3.57 9.62
C GLY A 421 -7.98 -3.03 10.24
N CYS A 422 -6.90 -3.81 10.30
CA CYS A 422 -5.62 -3.32 10.86
C CYS A 422 -4.93 -2.22 10.01
N GLY A 423 -5.43 -1.95 8.80
CA GLY A 423 -5.21 -0.68 8.11
C GLY A 423 -4.37 -0.77 6.83
N GLU A 424 -4.90 -0.16 5.79
CA GLU A 424 -4.25 0.14 4.51
C GLU A 424 -4.62 1.58 4.11
N PHE A 425 -3.66 2.29 3.53
CA PHE A 425 -3.85 3.64 3.01
C PHE A 425 -3.22 3.76 1.63
N ASP A 426 -4.07 3.83 0.61
CA ASP A 426 -3.66 4.07 -0.76
C ASP A 426 -3.40 5.56 -0.93
N VAL A 427 -2.14 5.89 -1.20
CA VAL A 427 -1.72 7.28 -1.41
C VAL A 427 -2.02 7.66 -2.87
N PHE A 428 -1.61 6.80 -3.80
CA PHE A 428 -1.90 6.88 -5.23
C PHE A 428 -2.22 5.48 -5.74
N GLU A 429 -3.45 5.24 -6.19
CA GLU A 429 -3.81 3.97 -6.83
C GLU A 429 -4.57 4.18 -8.14
N VAL A 430 -4.02 3.64 -9.23
CA VAL A 430 -4.72 3.52 -10.51
C VAL A 430 -5.56 2.25 -10.49
N LEU A 431 -6.89 2.40 -10.57
CA LEU A 431 -7.85 1.31 -10.33
C LEU A 431 -8.20 0.48 -11.57
N ASN A 432 -7.83 0.94 -12.77
CA ASN A 432 -8.05 0.19 -13.99
C ASN A 432 -6.93 0.45 -15.00
N SER A 433 -6.63 -0.58 -15.78
CA SER A 433 -5.55 -0.58 -16.77
C SER A 433 -5.64 0.64 -17.69
N GLY A 434 -4.52 1.33 -17.89
CA GLY A 434 -4.45 2.46 -18.80
C GLY A 434 -4.90 3.80 -18.21
N ASN A 435 -5.44 3.85 -16.99
CA ASN A 435 -6.01 5.08 -16.47
C ASN A 435 -4.93 6.07 -16.01
N ASP A 436 -5.25 7.34 -16.16
CA ASP A 436 -4.46 8.51 -15.80
C ASP A 436 -4.87 9.13 -14.46
N LYS A 437 -5.82 8.49 -13.77
CA LYS A 437 -6.40 8.98 -12.52
C LYS A 437 -6.01 8.06 -11.37
N ALA A 438 -5.24 8.58 -10.42
CA ALA A 438 -4.88 7.89 -9.20
C ALA A 438 -5.80 8.33 -8.06
N LYS A 439 -6.49 7.37 -7.42
CA LYS A 439 -7.30 7.62 -6.24
C LYS A 439 -6.46 7.50 -4.97
N SER A 440 -6.98 8.06 -3.89
CA SER A 440 -6.47 7.83 -2.55
C SER A 440 -7.61 7.33 -1.68
N THR A 441 -7.32 6.33 -0.84
CA THR A 441 -8.35 5.62 -0.07
C THR A 441 -7.80 5.08 1.24
N PHE A 442 -8.55 5.27 2.33
CA PHE A 442 -8.35 4.52 3.57
C PHE A 442 -9.18 3.24 3.59
N HIS A 443 -8.54 2.13 3.93
CA HIS A 443 -9.13 0.83 4.19
C HIS A 443 -8.84 0.40 5.63
N SER A 444 -9.86 0.43 6.49
CA SER A 444 -9.80 -0.05 7.87
C SER A 444 -11.22 -0.45 8.31
N THR A 445 -11.48 -0.49 9.61
CA THR A 445 -12.84 -0.57 10.16
C THR A 445 -13.70 0.66 9.81
N PHE A 446 -13.08 1.68 9.24
CA PHE A 446 -13.69 2.81 8.55
C PHE A 446 -13.18 2.88 7.11
N LEU A 447 -13.97 3.47 6.22
CA LEU A 447 -13.62 3.71 4.83
C LEU A 447 -13.45 5.21 4.59
N GLY A 448 -12.45 5.59 3.79
CA GLY A 448 -12.18 6.99 3.46
C GLY A 448 -11.70 7.15 2.03
N GLY A 449 -12.56 6.87 1.04
CA GLY A 449 -12.24 7.02 -0.38
C GLY A 449 -12.73 8.33 -0.95
N ASP A 450 -11.81 9.17 -1.41
CA ASP A 450 -12.14 10.39 -2.16
C ASP A 450 -12.35 10.05 -3.64
N SER A 451 -13.35 10.65 -4.28
CA SER A 451 -13.57 10.49 -5.72
C SER A 451 -12.88 11.59 -6.54
N ASN A 452 -12.38 12.64 -5.89
CA ASN A 452 -11.35 13.49 -6.48
C ASN A 452 -10.05 12.68 -6.58
N TYR A 453 -9.24 12.98 -7.60
CA TYR A 453 -8.11 12.12 -7.96
C TYR A 453 -6.85 12.96 -8.18
N PHE A 454 -5.69 12.33 -7.99
CA PHE A 454 -4.44 12.90 -8.46
C PHE A 454 -4.22 12.50 -9.92
N GLN A 455 -3.73 13.43 -10.73
CA GLN A 455 -3.26 13.10 -12.06
C GLN A 455 -2.06 12.14 -11.94
N ARG A 456 -2.12 10.99 -12.63
CA ARG A 456 -1.02 10.03 -12.71
C ARG A 456 0.22 10.72 -13.29
N PRO A 457 1.39 10.63 -12.65
CA PRO A 457 2.61 11.24 -13.15
C PRO A 457 3.24 10.38 -14.26
N VAL A 458 2.66 10.43 -15.46
CA VAL A 458 3.07 9.59 -16.60
C VAL A 458 4.40 10.05 -17.21
N GLU A 459 4.56 11.33 -17.49
CA GLU A 459 5.68 11.86 -18.29
C GLU A 459 6.92 12.21 -17.47
N SER A 460 6.75 12.63 -16.22
CA SER A 460 7.84 13.06 -15.33
C SER A 460 7.57 12.70 -13.88
N SER A 461 8.62 12.64 -13.06
CA SER A 461 8.45 12.43 -11.62
C SER A 461 7.72 13.60 -10.95
N ILE A 462 6.96 13.28 -9.91
CA ILE A 462 6.41 14.25 -8.97
C ILE A 462 6.97 14.00 -7.58
N LYS A 463 6.96 15.03 -6.74
CA LYS A 463 7.25 14.92 -5.31
C LYS A 463 5.93 14.97 -4.54
N VAL A 464 5.78 14.12 -3.54
CA VAL A 464 4.56 14.00 -2.73
C VAL A 464 4.92 13.96 -1.25
N ALA A 465 4.21 14.75 -0.43
CA ALA A 465 4.20 14.60 1.01
C ALA A 465 2.95 13.83 1.47
N VAL A 466 3.16 12.90 2.40
CA VAL A 466 2.10 12.27 3.20
C VAL A 466 2.35 12.60 4.66
N VAL A 467 1.52 13.45 5.24
CA VAL A 467 1.70 13.95 6.61
C VAL A 467 0.60 13.40 7.49
N PHE A 468 0.97 12.63 8.50
CA PHE A 468 0.09 12.21 9.59
C PHE A 468 0.24 13.21 10.74
N ASP A 469 -0.86 13.90 11.08
CA ASP A 469 -0.94 14.83 12.21
C ASP A 469 -2.00 14.34 13.20
N SER A 470 -1.55 13.73 14.27
CA SER A 470 -2.40 13.17 15.32
C SER A 470 -3.12 14.25 16.12
N GLY A 471 -2.53 15.44 16.24
CA GLY A 471 -3.12 16.57 16.96
C GLY A 471 -4.41 17.08 16.33
N SER A 472 -4.47 17.14 14.99
CA SER A 472 -5.71 17.47 14.26
C SER A 472 -6.51 16.24 13.80
N ARG A 473 -5.99 15.02 14.02
CA ARG A 473 -6.53 13.76 13.47
C ARG A 473 -6.72 13.85 11.95
N SER A 474 -5.69 14.36 11.28
CA SER A 474 -5.71 14.56 9.84
C SER A 474 -4.53 13.89 9.16
N VAL A 475 -4.76 13.45 7.92
CA VAL A 475 -3.72 12.98 7.01
C VAL A 475 -3.79 13.78 5.72
N SER A 476 -2.71 14.45 5.35
CA SER A 476 -2.60 15.20 4.09
C SER A 476 -1.75 14.42 3.09
N VAL A 477 -2.25 14.28 1.85
CA VAL A 477 -1.48 13.85 0.69
C VAL A 477 -1.38 15.04 -0.25
N LYS A 478 -0.17 15.55 -0.47
CA LYS A 478 0.06 16.79 -1.23
C LYS A 478 1.16 16.62 -2.27
N VAL A 479 0.86 16.96 -3.52
CA VAL A 479 1.87 17.13 -4.57
C VAL A 479 2.68 18.39 -4.26
N LEU A 480 4.00 18.27 -4.29
CA LEU A 480 4.96 19.30 -3.88
C LEU A 480 5.62 19.94 -5.09
N ASP A 481 6.12 21.17 -4.88
CA ASP A 481 7.05 21.79 -5.80
C ASP A 481 8.29 20.91 -6.03
N GLN A 482 8.75 20.85 -7.28
CA GLN A 482 9.92 20.04 -7.67
C GLN A 482 11.21 20.46 -6.95
N GLY A 483 11.29 21.71 -6.47
CA GLY A 483 12.43 22.22 -5.70
C GLY A 483 12.46 21.83 -4.23
N VAL A 484 11.47 21.09 -3.72
CA VAL A 484 11.50 20.60 -2.34
C VAL A 484 12.58 19.52 -2.18
N GLU A 485 13.53 19.77 -1.29
CA GLU A 485 14.61 18.85 -0.98
C GLU A 485 14.26 17.94 0.21
N PHE A 486 14.62 16.66 0.11
CA PHE A 486 14.46 15.72 1.21
C PHE A 486 15.67 15.89 2.12
N GLY A 487 15.69 16.96 2.93
CA GLY A 487 16.77 17.28 3.85
C GLY A 487 16.86 16.32 5.04
N ALA A 488 17.85 16.51 5.92
CA ALA A 488 17.99 15.71 7.15
C ALA A 488 16.92 16.01 8.21
N GLY A 489 16.21 17.13 8.08
CA GLY A 489 15.07 17.48 8.92
C GLY A 489 14.10 18.38 8.17
N LEU A 490 12.89 18.49 8.70
CA LEU A 490 11.84 19.40 8.23
C LEU A 490 11.51 20.36 9.37
N GLY A 491 11.54 21.65 9.07
CA GLY A 491 11.10 22.67 10.03
C GLY A 491 9.59 22.64 10.22
N VAL A 492 9.12 23.06 11.38
CA VAL A 492 7.68 23.15 11.68
C VAL A 492 6.88 23.84 10.56
N ASP A 493 7.33 24.98 10.06
CA ASP A 493 6.61 25.74 9.02
C ASP A 493 6.60 25.01 7.67
N GLN A 494 7.62 24.19 7.39
CA GLN A 494 7.65 23.35 6.20
C GLN A 494 6.65 22.20 6.31
N VAL A 495 6.52 21.55 7.47
CA VAL A 495 5.51 20.50 7.66
C VAL A 495 4.11 21.10 7.64
N ARG A 496 3.91 22.29 8.23
CA ARG A 496 2.65 23.02 8.13
C ARG A 496 2.31 23.36 6.68
N SER A 497 3.27 23.80 5.85
CA SER A 497 2.99 24.06 4.44
C SER A 497 2.59 22.81 3.65
N PHE A 498 2.97 21.61 4.10
CA PHE A 498 2.48 20.34 3.52
C PHE A 498 1.04 19.99 3.93
N MET A 499 0.55 20.56 5.03
CA MET A 499 -0.83 20.46 5.50
C MET A 499 -1.71 21.61 4.98
N ASP A 500 -1.13 22.80 4.83
CA ASP A 500 -1.85 24.04 4.62
C ASP A 500 -2.33 24.24 3.17
N ASP A 501 -3.44 24.96 3.07
CA ASP A 501 -4.14 25.35 1.85
C ASP A 501 -3.42 26.45 1.06
N SER A 502 -2.28 26.96 1.49
CA SER A 502 -1.57 28.06 0.81
C SER A 502 -0.50 27.57 -0.16
N SER A 503 -0.86 27.45 -1.44
CA SER A 503 0.07 27.56 -2.56
C SER A 503 -0.34 28.79 -3.37
N SER A 504 0.62 29.68 -3.60
CA SER A 504 0.44 30.93 -4.32
C SER A 504 0.68 30.73 -5.81
N SER A 505 -0.12 29.88 -6.43
CA SER A 505 -0.09 29.61 -7.87
C SER A 505 -1.45 29.96 -8.45
N SER A 506 -1.52 31.13 -9.09
CA SER A 506 -2.74 31.70 -9.70
C SER A 506 -3.04 31.06 -11.07
N GLY A 507 -3.09 29.72 -11.11
CA GLY A 507 -3.57 28.92 -12.22
C GLY A 507 -4.74 28.05 -11.76
N THR A 508 -5.53 27.54 -12.69
CA THR A 508 -6.65 26.61 -12.46
C THR A 508 -6.23 25.23 -11.88
N GLY A 509 -5.03 25.11 -11.30
CA GLY A 509 -4.36 23.84 -10.95
C GLY A 509 -4.37 23.46 -9.46
N ASP A 510 -4.48 24.41 -8.53
CA ASP A 510 -4.29 24.15 -7.09
C ASP A 510 -5.58 23.67 -6.38
N LEU A 511 -6.32 22.71 -6.96
CA LEU A 511 -7.54 22.19 -6.32
C LEU A 511 -7.19 21.27 -5.15
N LYS A 512 -7.90 21.45 -4.03
CA LYS A 512 -7.65 20.74 -2.77
C LYS A 512 -8.94 20.16 -2.23
N SER A 513 -8.95 18.86 -1.99
CA SER A 513 -10.10 18.16 -1.45
C SER A 513 -9.98 17.98 0.06
N LEU A 514 -10.98 18.45 0.81
CA LEU A 514 -11.16 18.09 2.20
C LEU A 514 -12.15 16.93 2.30
N PHE A 515 -11.64 15.74 2.58
CA PHE A 515 -12.43 14.54 2.81
C PHE A 515 -12.63 14.33 4.32
N LYS A 516 -13.88 14.19 4.75
CA LYS A 516 -14.18 13.86 6.15
C LYS A 516 -14.57 12.40 6.27
N ILE A 517 -13.77 11.63 6.99
CA ILE A 517 -14.10 10.24 7.29
C ILE A 517 -15.32 10.21 8.21
N THR A 518 -16.40 9.59 7.72
CA THR A 518 -17.65 9.40 8.46
C THR A 518 -17.61 8.11 9.26
N SER A 519 -18.11 8.17 10.50
CA SER A 519 -17.97 7.14 11.53
C SER A 519 -18.86 5.94 11.38
#